data_AF-A0A976IIA7-F1
#
_entry.id   AF-A0A976IIA7-F1
#
_cell.length_a   1.000
_cell.length_b   1.000
_cell.length_c   1.000
_cell.angle_alpha   90.00
_cell.angle_beta   90.00
_cell.angle_gamma   90.00
#
_symmetry.space_group_name_H-M   'P 1'
#
loop_
_entity.id
_entity.type
_entity.pdbx_description
1 polymer ?
#
loop_
_entity_poly.entity_id
_entity_poly.type
_entity_poly.pdbx_seq_one_letter_code
_entity_poly.pdbx_strand_id
1 'polypeptide(L)'
;MRYAHAWLLKNKKVTGEMQDFKKKLELIWFGLYRRGARNDSSGFEHIFVGEQKNGKICGCHNWLQVYNEERKGLIDYQGYIRPKQRRRNFMESHNKEQLITFQFHWEGKIKLVSTSLVGVSPEFEMALYTMCFLNGEENNHVHLGPYLVNIKCYAFACGKDTKIGTAYPEALPLTEAQAATKIAAILRGHLTRIHNPHIRRQTRPPPSGAAWGPPPGVVRPNDTRSSQKVCTEASRQHATASASIIADSELTGAWAQPHKW
;
A
#
# COMPACT_ATOMS: atom_id res chain seq x y z
N MET A 1 -11.83 8.70 -9.76
CA MET A 1 -13.24 8.48 -10.17
C MET A 1 -13.56 8.75 -11.64
N ARG A 2 -13.17 9.88 -12.26
CA ARG A 2 -13.48 10.14 -13.69
C ARG A 2 -12.99 9.04 -14.64
N TYR A 3 -11.78 8.55 -14.41
CA TYR A 3 -11.23 7.42 -15.16
C TYR A 3 -12.09 6.15 -15.02
N ALA A 4 -12.48 5.78 -13.79
CA ALA A 4 -13.32 4.63 -13.54
C ALA A 4 -14.68 4.74 -14.24
N HIS A 5 -15.30 5.92 -14.21
CA HIS A 5 -16.53 6.19 -14.95
C HIS A 5 -16.37 5.97 -16.46
N ALA A 6 -15.36 6.61 -17.07
CA ALA A 6 -15.09 6.49 -18.50
C ALA A 6 -14.78 5.03 -18.90
N TRP A 7 -14.02 4.31 -18.07
CA TRP A 7 -13.72 2.90 -18.30
C TRP A 7 -14.98 2.03 -18.21
N LEU A 8 -15.83 2.24 -17.20
CA LEU A 8 -17.08 1.48 -17.03
C LEU A 8 -18.11 1.76 -18.13
N LEU A 9 -18.18 3.00 -18.62
CA LEU A 9 -18.97 3.37 -19.80
C LEU A 9 -18.50 2.60 -21.04
N LYS A 10 -17.19 2.61 -21.30
CA LYS A 10 -16.58 1.90 -22.44
C LYS A 10 -16.88 0.39 -22.38
N ASN A 11 -16.91 -0.20 -21.18
CA ASN A 11 -17.22 -1.61 -20.96
C ASN A 11 -18.73 -1.91 -20.83
N LYS A 12 -19.60 -0.92 -21.08
CA LYS A 12 -21.07 -1.05 -21.02
C LYS A 12 -21.59 -1.55 -19.66
N LYS A 13 -20.88 -1.23 -18.57
CA LYS A 13 -21.25 -1.63 -17.19
C LYS A 13 -22.06 -0.55 -16.46
N VAL A 14 -21.94 0.68 -16.92
CA VAL A 14 -22.75 1.83 -16.50
C VAL A 14 -23.20 2.59 -17.75
N THR A 15 -24.24 3.40 -17.59
CA THR A 15 -24.81 4.27 -18.61
C THR A 15 -25.10 5.63 -17.98
N GLY A 16 -25.24 6.66 -18.81
CA GLY A 16 -25.56 8.01 -18.36
C GLY A 16 -24.35 8.86 -18.05
N GLU A 17 -24.62 10.00 -17.43
CA GLU A 17 -23.62 11.03 -17.14
C GLU A 17 -22.96 10.81 -15.77
N MET A 18 -21.95 11.62 -15.46
CA MET A 18 -21.27 11.58 -14.16
C MET A 18 -22.23 11.68 -12.96
N GLN A 19 -23.35 12.40 -13.11
CA GLN A 19 -24.38 12.52 -12.07
C GLN A 19 -25.12 11.19 -11.83
N ASP A 20 -25.41 10.44 -12.89
CA ASP A 20 -26.06 9.12 -12.78
C ASP A 20 -25.09 8.11 -12.17
N PHE A 21 -23.81 8.19 -12.56
CA PHE A 21 -22.77 7.39 -11.93
C PHE A 21 -22.61 7.70 -10.45
N LYS A 22 -22.70 8.97 -10.04
CA LYS A 22 -22.69 9.36 -8.62
C LYS A 22 -23.86 8.72 -7.86
N LYS A 23 -25.09 8.80 -8.37
CA LYS A 23 -26.26 8.15 -7.75
C LYS A 23 -26.08 6.63 -7.65
N LYS A 24 -25.51 6.01 -8.68
CA LYS A 24 -25.21 4.56 -8.68
C LYS A 24 -24.15 4.21 -7.63
N LEU A 25 -23.09 5.02 -7.49
CA LEU A 25 -22.10 4.86 -6.44
C LEU A 25 -22.73 5.01 -5.05
N GLU A 26 -23.60 6.01 -4.87
CA GLU A 26 -24.31 6.23 -3.62
C GLU A 26 -25.11 4.99 -3.22
N LEU A 27 -25.85 4.41 -4.16
CA LEU A 27 -26.59 3.17 -3.93
C LEU A 27 -25.68 1.98 -3.59
N ILE A 28 -24.58 1.80 -4.33
CA ILE A 28 -23.67 0.66 -4.15
C ILE A 28 -22.96 0.71 -2.79
N TRP A 29 -22.46 1.88 -2.41
CA TRP A 29 -21.58 2.05 -1.24
C TRP A 29 -22.33 2.40 0.03
N PHE A 30 -23.33 3.28 -0.07
CA PHE A 30 -24.07 3.82 1.09
C PHE A 30 -25.50 3.30 1.17
N GLY A 31 -25.95 2.52 0.18
CA GLY A 31 -27.21 1.80 0.29
C GLY A 31 -27.17 0.86 1.50
N LEU A 32 -28.13 1.04 2.40
CA LEU A 32 -28.25 0.18 3.57
C LEU A 32 -28.78 -1.20 3.16
N TYR A 33 -28.30 -2.23 3.83
CA TYR A 33 -28.82 -3.58 3.76
C TYR A 33 -28.81 -4.22 5.14
N ARG A 34 -29.46 -5.39 5.27
CA ARG A 34 -29.65 -6.09 6.54
C ARG A 34 -28.58 -7.16 6.73
N ARG A 35 -27.73 -7.03 7.75
CA ARG A 35 -26.79 -8.09 8.20
C ARG A 35 -27.13 -8.68 9.57
N GLY A 36 -27.76 -7.90 10.45
CA GLY A 36 -28.27 -8.31 11.75
C GLY A 36 -29.67 -7.73 12.00
N ALA A 37 -29.77 -6.40 11.99
CA ALA A 37 -31.01 -5.62 12.03
C ALA A 37 -31.37 -5.06 10.64
N ARG A 38 -32.61 -4.59 10.48
CA ARG A 38 -33.07 -4.04 9.20
C ARG A 38 -32.31 -2.74 8.88
N ASN A 39 -31.64 -2.68 7.73
CA ASN A 39 -30.90 -1.52 7.24
C ASN A 39 -29.80 -1.04 8.20
N ASP A 40 -28.98 -1.98 8.70
CA ASP A 40 -28.01 -1.74 9.77
C ASP A 40 -26.57 -1.53 9.29
N SER A 41 -26.27 -1.85 8.03
CA SER A 41 -24.90 -1.80 7.50
C SER A 41 -24.89 -1.37 6.03
N SER A 42 -23.79 -0.74 5.63
CA SER A 42 -23.47 -0.32 4.27
C SER A 42 -22.14 -0.91 3.79
N GLY A 43 -21.91 -0.89 2.48
CA GLY A 43 -20.64 -1.34 1.90
C GLY A 43 -19.46 -0.48 2.35
N PHE A 44 -19.70 0.82 2.49
CA PHE A 44 -18.70 1.78 2.96
C PHE A 44 -18.25 1.47 4.39
N GLU A 45 -19.18 1.29 5.33
CA GLU A 45 -18.86 0.96 6.72
C GLU A 45 -18.04 -0.33 6.79
N HIS A 46 -18.47 -1.37 6.08
CA HIS A 46 -17.78 -2.65 6.13
C HIS A 46 -16.35 -2.61 5.55
N ILE A 47 -16.13 -1.86 4.46
CA ILE A 47 -14.85 -1.83 3.75
C ILE A 47 -13.87 -0.82 4.36
N PHE A 48 -14.34 0.40 4.64
CA PHE A 48 -13.50 1.52 5.09
C PHE A 48 -13.45 1.67 6.61
N VAL A 49 -14.57 1.48 7.32
CA VAL A 49 -14.60 1.62 8.79
C VAL A 49 -14.18 0.32 9.48
N GLY A 50 -14.57 -0.81 8.90
CA GLY A 50 -14.39 -2.12 9.50
C GLY A 50 -15.46 -2.40 10.55
N GLU A 51 -15.84 -3.67 10.68
CA GLU A 51 -16.90 -4.10 11.58
C GLU A 51 -16.37 -5.19 12.52
N GLN A 52 -16.92 -5.25 13.72
CA GLN A 52 -16.74 -6.38 14.60
C GLN A 52 -18.03 -7.18 14.66
N LYS A 53 -17.97 -8.48 14.36
CA LYS A 53 -19.13 -9.38 14.45
C LYS A 53 -18.77 -10.63 15.24
N ASN A 54 -19.58 -10.97 16.24
CA ASN A 54 -19.41 -12.17 17.07
C ASN A 54 -18.00 -12.33 17.65
N GLY A 55 -17.41 -11.24 18.13
CA GLY A 55 -16.06 -11.27 18.69
C GLY A 55 -14.93 -11.40 17.67
N LYS A 56 -15.24 -11.34 16.37
CA LYS A 56 -14.27 -11.41 15.28
C LYS A 56 -14.26 -10.10 14.49
N ILE A 57 -13.07 -9.66 14.12
CA ILE A 57 -12.89 -8.47 13.29
C ILE A 57 -13.13 -8.85 11.82
N CYS A 58 -14.17 -8.29 11.23
CA CYS A 58 -14.55 -8.45 9.83
C CYS A 58 -14.26 -7.13 9.08
N GLY A 59 -13.46 -7.16 8.02
CA GLY A 59 -13.02 -5.93 7.35
C GLY A 59 -11.81 -5.27 8.04
N CYS A 60 -11.71 -3.94 8.03
CA CYS A 60 -10.53 -3.18 8.47
C CYS A 60 -9.28 -3.49 7.59
N HIS A 61 -9.43 -3.22 6.30
CA HIS A 61 -8.39 -3.33 5.29
C HIS A 61 -7.89 -1.97 4.80
N ASN A 62 -8.58 -0.88 5.16
CA ASN A 62 -8.17 0.46 4.78
C ASN A 62 -7.05 0.96 5.72
N TRP A 63 -5.94 1.42 5.14
CA TRP A 63 -4.77 1.84 5.91
C TRP A 63 -5.02 3.12 6.72
N LEU A 64 -5.91 4.00 6.25
CA LEU A 64 -6.28 5.23 6.95
C LEU A 64 -7.01 4.91 8.24
N GLN A 65 -7.94 3.96 8.18
CA GLN A 65 -8.67 3.49 9.36
C GLN A 65 -7.73 2.80 10.35
N VAL A 66 -6.85 1.93 9.87
CA VAL A 66 -5.84 1.27 10.72
C VAL A 66 -4.97 2.30 11.43
N TYR A 67 -4.48 3.31 10.71
CA TYR A 67 -3.71 4.41 11.27
C TYR A 67 -4.49 5.19 12.33
N ASN A 68 -5.76 5.52 12.07
CA ASN A 68 -6.59 6.26 13.02
C ASN A 68 -6.86 5.47 14.30
N GLU A 69 -7.12 4.17 14.19
CA GLU A 69 -7.40 3.29 15.34
C GLU A 69 -6.12 2.96 16.12
N GLU A 70 -4.99 2.83 15.45
CA GLU A 70 -3.66 2.70 16.09
C GLU A 70 -3.32 3.98 16.89
N ARG A 71 -3.57 5.16 16.31
CA ARG A 71 -3.37 6.44 17.01
C ARG A 71 -4.24 6.62 18.25
N LYS A 72 -5.41 5.97 18.31
CA LYS A 72 -6.28 5.96 19.48
C LYS A 72 -5.83 4.92 20.53
N GLY A 73 -4.82 4.12 20.24
CA GLY A 73 -4.37 3.01 21.10
C GLY A 73 -5.33 1.82 21.08
N LEU A 74 -6.22 1.73 20.10
CA LEU A 74 -7.19 0.63 19.97
C LEU A 74 -6.64 -0.54 19.15
N ILE A 75 -5.69 -0.25 18.25
CA ILE A 75 -4.96 -1.27 17.49
C ILE A 75 -3.55 -1.47 18.07
N ASP A 76 -3.19 -2.73 18.30
CA ASP A 76 -1.85 -3.16 18.71
C ASP A 76 -1.23 -4.06 17.62
N TYR A 77 -0.27 -3.49 16.90
CA TYR A 77 0.40 -4.10 15.75
C TYR A 77 1.37 -5.22 16.16
N GLN A 78 1.22 -6.41 15.56
CA GLN A 78 2.02 -7.60 15.89
C GLN A 78 3.11 -7.92 14.85
N GLY A 79 3.01 -7.37 13.64
CA GLY A 79 3.97 -7.63 12.58
C GLY A 79 3.33 -7.69 11.19
N TYR A 80 4.19 -7.85 10.18
CA TYR A 80 3.79 -7.86 8.78
C TYR A 80 4.57 -8.88 7.93
N ILE A 81 3.92 -9.24 6.84
CA ILE A 81 4.38 -10.09 5.77
C ILE A 81 4.40 -9.23 4.51
N ARG A 82 5.56 -9.19 3.85
CA ARG A 82 5.71 -8.49 2.58
C ARG A 82 5.13 -9.33 1.44
N PRO A 83 4.48 -8.70 0.45
CA PRO A 83 4.04 -9.40 -0.74
C PRO A 83 5.24 -9.95 -1.51
N LYS A 84 5.07 -11.14 -2.08
CA LYS A 84 6.13 -11.80 -2.84
C LYS A 84 6.11 -11.25 -4.27
N GLN A 85 6.96 -10.27 -4.57
CA GLN A 85 7.01 -9.61 -5.88
C GLN A 85 7.98 -10.29 -6.87
N ARG A 86 7.72 -10.06 -8.17
CA ARG A 86 8.64 -10.35 -9.27
C ARG A 86 9.80 -9.35 -9.24
N ARG A 87 11.05 -9.82 -9.33
CA ARG A 87 12.29 -9.00 -9.42
C ARG A 87 12.51 -8.05 -8.23
N ARG A 88 12.15 -8.46 -7.01
CA ARG A 88 12.44 -7.64 -5.82
C ARG A 88 13.94 -7.61 -5.52
N ASN A 89 14.50 -6.41 -5.44
CA ASN A 89 15.82 -6.20 -4.86
C ASN A 89 15.69 -6.33 -3.33
N PHE A 90 16.30 -7.36 -2.74
CA PHE A 90 16.28 -7.54 -1.28
C PHE A 90 16.95 -6.39 -0.50
N MET A 91 17.70 -5.53 -1.19
CA MET A 91 18.36 -4.34 -0.63
C MET A 91 17.46 -3.10 -0.61
N GLU A 92 16.28 -3.13 -1.24
CA GLU A 92 15.37 -1.99 -1.21
C GLU A 92 14.74 -1.81 0.18
N SER A 93 14.67 -0.56 0.61
CA SER A 93 14.10 -0.18 1.91
C SER A 93 12.63 -0.61 2.00
N HIS A 94 12.28 -1.16 3.16
CA HIS A 94 10.94 -1.65 3.45
C HIS A 94 9.87 -0.54 3.44
N ASN A 95 10.30 0.72 3.60
CA ASN A 95 9.41 1.88 3.70
C ASN A 95 8.74 2.26 2.36
N LYS A 96 9.03 1.53 1.28
CA LYS A 96 8.47 1.76 -0.05
C LYS A 96 7.38 0.76 -0.44
N GLU A 97 7.10 -0.22 0.41
CA GLU A 97 6.05 -1.21 0.14
C GLU A 97 4.66 -0.55 0.29
N GLN A 98 3.86 -0.62 -0.77
CA GLN A 98 2.51 -0.03 -0.84
C GLN A 98 1.40 -1.08 -0.70
N LEU A 99 1.78 -2.36 -0.53
CA LEU A 99 0.87 -3.44 -0.21
C LEU A 99 1.51 -4.23 0.92
N ILE A 100 0.80 -4.36 2.04
CA ILE A 100 1.30 -5.10 3.21
C ILE A 100 0.21 -6.02 3.73
N THR A 101 0.59 -7.22 4.13
CA THR A 101 -0.28 -8.10 4.92
C THR A 101 0.22 -8.06 6.35
N PHE A 102 -0.60 -7.68 7.32
CA PHE A 102 -0.19 -7.53 8.71
C PHE A 102 -1.20 -8.12 9.68
N GLN A 103 -0.71 -8.34 10.90
CA GLN A 103 -1.44 -8.91 12.02
C GLN A 103 -1.51 -7.86 13.13
N PHE A 104 -2.67 -7.75 13.77
CA PHE A 104 -2.87 -6.82 14.89
C PHE A 104 -3.96 -7.30 15.83
N HIS A 105 -3.95 -6.79 17.06
CA HIS A 105 -5.11 -6.81 17.94
C HIS A 105 -5.91 -5.53 17.75
N TRP A 106 -7.24 -5.61 17.77
CA TRP A 106 -8.13 -4.46 17.84
C TRP A 106 -9.09 -4.67 19.00
N GLU A 107 -9.08 -3.76 19.97
CA GLU A 107 -9.87 -3.88 21.21
C GLU A 107 -9.72 -5.25 21.89
N GLY A 108 -8.50 -5.77 21.94
CA GLY A 108 -8.19 -7.07 22.56
C GLY A 108 -8.51 -8.31 21.72
N LYS A 109 -9.00 -8.16 20.49
CA LYS A 109 -9.27 -9.28 19.57
C LYS A 109 -8.23 -9.36 18.47
N ILE A 110 -7.73 -10.56 18.20
CA ILE A 110 -6.70 -10.78 17.19
C ILE A 110 -7.30 -10.85 15.78
N LYS A 111 -6.72 -10.09 14.85
CA LYS A 111 -6.90 -10.24 13.41
C LYS A 111 -5.61 -10.80 12.82
N LEU A 112 -5.64 -12.08 12.43
CA LEU A 112 -4.46 -12.80 11.94
C LEU A 112 -3.92 -12.27 10.61
N VAL A 113 -4.81 -11.86 9.71
CA VAL A 113 -4.46 -11.46 8.36
C VAL A 113 -5.31 -10.27 7.95
N SER A 114 -4.67 -9.13 7.75
CA SER A 114 -5.23 -7.98 7.03
C SER A 114 -4.27 -7.54 5.95
N THR A 115 -4.70 -7.55 4.70
CA THR A 115 -3.92 -6.96 3.62
C THR A 115 -4.47 -5.58 3.30
N SER A 116 -3.58 -4.58 3.26
CA SER A 116 -3.93 -3.19 2.98
C SER A 116 -3.04 -2.61 1.90
N LEU A 117 -3.62 -1.72 1.10
CA LEU A 117 -2.87 -0.82 0.23
C LEU A 117 -2.47 0.39 1.07
N VAL A 118 -1.18 0.66 1.20
CA VAL A 118 -0.64 1.73 2.05
C VAL A 118 -0.24 2.93 1.20
N GLY A 119 -0.62 4.12 1.66
CA GLY A 119 -0.33 5.39 0.96
C GLY A 119 -1.20 5.63 -0.27
N VAL A 120 -2.21 4.79 -0.50
CA VAL A 120 -3.21 5.01 -1.56
C VAL A 120 -4.30 5.95 -1.07
N SER A 121 -4.93 6.67 -1.98
CA SER A 121 -6.04 7.54 -1.62
C SER A 121 -7.37 6.77 -1.50
N PRO A 122 -8.32 7.21 -0.67
CA PRO A 122 -9.64 6.55 -0.55
C PRO A 122 -10.37 6.44 -1.88
N GLU A 123 -10.27 7.46 -2.74
CA GLU A 123 -10.88 7.43 -4.06
C GLU A 123 -10.22 6.43 -5.03
N PHE A 124 -8.96 6.06 -4.81
CA PHE A 124 -8.30 4.99 -5.55
C PHE A 124 -8.89 3.63 -5.18
N GLU A 125 -8.97 3.33 -3.87
CA GLU A 125 -9.57 2.07 -3.38
C GLU A 125 -11.04 1.97 -3.80
N MET A 126 -11.81 3.03 -3.60
CA MET A 126 -13.23 3.07 -3.98
C MET A 126 -13.41 2.88 -5.48
N ALA A 127 -12.56 3.49 -6.32
CA ALA A 127 -12.57 3.28 -7.77
C ALA A 127 -12.26 1.83 -8.15
N LEU A 128 -11.18 1.27 -7.60
CA LEU A 128 -10.73 -0.09 -7.88
C LEU A 128 -11.82 -1.11 -7.52
N TYR A 129 -12.33 -1.04 -6.29
CA TYR A 129 -13.37 -1.96 -5.82
C TYR A 129 -14.67 -1.80 -6.60
N THR A 130 -15.07 -0.58 -6.96
CA THR A 130 -16.25 -0.35 -7.83
C THR A 130 -16.06 -0.98 -9.21
N MET A 131 -14.88 -0.82 -9.81
CA MET A 131 -14.58 -1.40 -11.13
C MET A 131 -14.61 -2.92 -11.09
N CYS A 132 -13.98 -3.54 -10.09
CA CYS A 132 -14.02 -4.99 -9.89
C CYS A 132 -15.45 -5.49 -9.62
N PHE A 133 -16.19 -4.81 -8.75
CA PHE A 133 -17.57 -5.18 -8.39
C PHE A 133 -18.54 -5.13 -9.59
N LEU A 134 -18.43 -4.13 -10.46
CA LEU A 134 -19.35 -3.96 -11.59
C LEU A 134 -18.95 -4.76 -12.84
N ASN A 135 -17.67 -5.07 -13.02
CA ASN A 135 -17.17 -5.70 -14.22
C ASN A 135 -16.75 -7.16 -14.04
N GLY A 136 -16.36 -7.53 -12.83
CA GLY A 136 -15.76 -8.82 -12.53
C GLY A 136 -16.67 -9.73 -11.73
N GLU A 137 -16.02 -10.64 -11.00
CA GLU A 137 -16.67 -11.66 -10.18
C GLU A 137 -16.20 -11.51 -8.73
N GLU A 138 -16.27 -12.58 -7.93
CA GLU A 138 -15.76 -12.57 -6.57
C GLU A 138 -14.24 -12.44 -6.51
N ASN A 139 -13.52 -13.05 -7.44
CA ASN A 139 -12.05 -13.03 -7.51
C ASN A 139 -11.60 -12.26 -8.74
N ASN A 140 -10.82 -11.20 -8.55
CA ASN A 140 -10.39 -10.32 -9.62
C ASN A 140 -8.88 -10.15 -9.57
N HIS A 141 -8.16 -10.83 -10.47
CA HIS A 141 -6.71 -10.71 -10.56
C HIS A 141 -6.33 -9.37 -11.23
N VAL A 142 -5.69 -8.49 -10.47
CA VAL A 142 -5.30 -7.15 -10.91
C VAL A 142 -3.81 -6.93 -10.70
N HIS A 143 -3.15 -6.35 -11.70
CA HIS A 143 -1.80 -5.83 -11.56
C HIS A 143 -1.84 -4.38 -11.09
N LEU A 144 -1.43 -4.14 -9.85
CA LEU A 144 -1.28 -2.82 -9.26
C LEU A 144 0.21 -2.46 -9.26
N GLY A 145 0.70 -1.90 -10.37
CA GLY A 145 2.14 -1.65 -10.54
C GLY A 145 2.95 -2.95 -10.41
N PRO A 146 3.85 -3.10 -9.41
CA PRO A 146 4.64 -4.32 -9.22
C PRO A 146 3.88 -5.44 -8.49
N TYR A 147 2.68 -5.17 -7.95
CA TYR A 147 1.93 -6.13 -7.15
C TYR A 147 0.89 -6.84 -8.00
N LEU A 148 0.96 -8.18 -8.07
CA LEU A 148 -0.14 -9.01 -8.55
C LEU A 148 -1.02 -9.36 -7.35
N VAL A 149 -2.25 -8.88 -7.36
CA VAL A 149 -3.20 -9.04 -6.26
C VAL A 149 -4.50 -9.65 -6.74
N ASN A 150 -5.19 -10.35 -5.85
CA ASN A 150 -6.57 -10.72 -6.05
C ASN A 150 -7.45 -9.73 -5.29
N ILE A 151 -8.25 -8.94 -6.01
CA ILE A 151 -9.26 -8.09 -5.40
C ILE A 151 -10.50 -8.94 -5.18
N LYS A 152 -10.74 -9.31 -3.92
CA LYS A 152 -11.94 -10.04 -3.52
C LYS A 152 -13.09 -9.06 -3.39
N CYS A 153 -14.21 -9.36 -4.04
CA CYS A 153 -15.42 -8.54 -3.99
C CYS A 153 -16.64 -9.43 -3.72
N TYR A 154 -17.29 -9.26 -2.57
CA TYR A 154 -18.53 -9.94 -2.25
C TYR A 154 -19.70 -8.98 -2.40
N ALA A 155 -20.73 -9.43 -3.10
CA ALA A 155 -21.97 -8.70 -3.27
C ALA A 155 -22.95 -8.99 -2.14
N PHE A 156 -23.78 -8.01 -1.81
CA PHE A 156 -24.91 -8.16 -0.91
C PHE A 156 -26.21 -7.84 -1.66
N ALA A 157 -27.25 -8.66 -1.43
CA ALA A 157 -28.51 -8.70 -2.18
C ALA A 157 -28.41 -9.25 -3.62
N CYS A 158 -29.57 -9.53 -4.24
CA CYS A 158 -29.69 -10.12 -5.57
C CYS A 158 -30.54 -9.22 -6.49
N GLY A 159 -30.11 -8.99 -7.72
CA GLY A 159 -30.87 -8.26 -8.74
C GLY A 159 -30.47 -6.79 -8.93
N LYS A 160 -31.44 -5.91 -9.20
CA LYS A 160 -31.18 -4.49 -9.51
C LYS A 160 -30.59 -3.68 -8.35
N ASP A 161 -30.78 -4.15 -7.12
CA ASP A 161 -30.33 -3.48 -5.89
C ASP A 161 -29.08 -4.11 -5.29
N THR A 162 -28.24 -4.73 -6.13
CA THR A 162 -26.98 -5.35 -5.69
C THR A 162 -26.02 -4.28 -5.17
N LYS A 163 -25.56 -4.47 -3.93
CA LYS A 163 -24.66 -3.54 -3.22
C LYS A 163 -23.34 -4.24 -2.94
N ILE A 164 -22.29 -3.46 -2.69
CA ILE A 164 -21.01 -4.03 -2.29
C ILE A 164 -21.10 -4.43 -0.81
N GLY A 165 -20.84 -5.71 -0.53
CA GLY A 165 -20.81 -6.24 0.83
C GLY A 165 -19.43 -6.10 1.44
N THR A 166 -18.43 -6.64 0.75
CA THR A 166 -17.05 -6.66 1.22
C THR A 166 -16.12 -6.53 0.02
N ALA A 167 -15.06 -5.75 0.14
CA ALA A 167 -13.98 -5.75 -0.82
C ALA A 167 -12.64 -5.51 -0.12
N TYR A 168 -11.62 -6.26 -0.54
CA TYR A 168 -10.26 -6.10 -0.01
C TYR A 168 -9.24 -6.74 -0.96
N PRO A 169 -7.98 -6.28 -0.92
CA PRO A 169 -6.90 -6.91 -1.67
C PRO A 169 -6.43 -8.16 -0.93
N GLU A 170 -6.09 -9.19 -1.67
CA GLU A 170 -5.41 -10.38 -1.17
C GLU A 170 -4.08 -10.53 -1.91
N ALA A 171 -3.00 -10.64 -1.14
CA ALA A 171 -1.69 -10.88 -1.70
C ALA A 171 -1.64 -12.31 -2.27
N LEU A 172 -1.40 -12.43 -3.57
CA LEU A 172 -1.31 -13.72 -4.22
C LEU A 172 0.01 -14.43 -3.91
N PRO A 173 0.01 -15.78 -3.88
CA PRO A 173 1.25 -16.55 -3.81
C PRO A 173 2.09 -16.35 -5.08
N LEU A 174 3.36 -16.75 -5.02
CA LEU A 174 4.22 -16.78 -6.20
C LEU A 174 3.63 -17.73 -7.25
N THR A 175 3.67 -17.32 -8.52
CA THR A 175 3.38 -18.26 -9.62
C THR A 175 4.43 -19.37 -9.65
N GLU A 176 4.10 -20.52 -10.24
CA GLU A 176 5.05 -21.65 -10.34
C GLU A 176 6.38 -21.24 -10.95
N ALA A 177 6.35 -20.47 -12.04
CA ALA A 177 7.57 -19.97 -12.69
C ALA A 177 8.41 -19.07 -11.76
N GLN A 178 7.75 -18.22 -10.95
CA GLN A 178 8.44 -17.37 -9.98
C GLN A 178 8.97 -18.17 -8.79
N ALA A 179 8.20 -19.16 -8.32
CA ALA A 179 8.61 -20.08 -7.26
C ALA A 179 9.84 -20.91 -7.71
N ALA A 180 9.81 -21.49 -8.92
CA ALA A 180 10.91 -22.22 -9.52
C ALA A 180 12.16 -21.34 -9.65
N THR A 181 12.02 -20.11 -10.15
CA THR A 181 13.13 -19.16 -10.26
C THR A 181 13.75 -18.84 -8.89
N LYS A 182 12.90 -18.64 -7.87
CA LYS A 182 13.35 -18.35 -6.49
C LYS A 182 14.04 -19.56 -5.86
N ILE A 183 13.48 -20.76 -6.01
CA ILE A 183 14.08 -22.02 -5.53
C ILE A 183 15.43 -22.23 -6.21
N ALA A 184 15.50 -22.09 -7.54
CA ALA A 184 16.74 -22.24 -8.28
C ALA A 184 17.80 -21.20 -7.85
N ALA A 185 17.41 -19.95 -7.57
CA ALA A 185 18.33 -18.93 -7.05
C ALA A 185 18.87 -19.28 -5.65
N ILE A 186 18.02 -19.78 -4.76
CA ILE A 186 18.42 -20.25 -3.42
C ILE A 186 19.39 -21.42 -3.52
N LEU A 187 19.06 -22.42 -4.35
CA LEU A 187 19.91 -23.59 -4.58
C LEU A 187 21.26 -23.20 -5.18
N ARG A 188 21.27 -22.34 -6.21
CA ARG A 188 22.52 -21.78 -6.76
C ARG A 188 23.35 -21.10 -5.68
N GLY A 189 22.76 -20.20 -4.90
CA GLY A 189 23.47 -19.51 -3.82
C GLY A 189 23.97 -20.44 -2.72
N HIS A 190 23.24 -21.52 -2.41
CA HIS A 190 23.67 -22.56 -1.48
C HIS A 190 24.87 -23.35 -2.03
N LEU A 191 24.79 -23.81 -3.28
CA LEU A 191 25.88 -24.50 -3.96
C LEU A 191 27.13 -23.63 -4.06
N THR A 192 27.00 -22.35 -4.41
CA THR A 192 28.12 -21.40 -4.45
C THR A 192 28.80 -21.28 -3.08
N ARG A 193 28.03 -21.26 -1.99
CA ARG A 193 28.58 -21.19 -0.61
C ARG A 193 29.29 -22.47 -0.19
N ILE A 194 28.78 -23.64 -0.58
CA ILE A 194 29.45 -24.91 -0.34
C ILE A 194 30.76 -25.00 -1.13
N HIS A 195 30.71 -24.63 -2.41
CA HIS A 195 31.86 -24.73 -3.30
C HIS A 195 32.94 -23.68 -3.00
N ASN A 196 32.56 -22.51 -2.49
CA ASN A 196 33.47 -21.44 -2.09
C ASN A 196 33.34 -21.10 -0.59
N PRO A 197 33.81 -21.99 0.31
CA PRO A 197 33.69 -21.78 1.75
C PRO A 197 34.51 -20.58 2.25
N HIS A 198 35.53 -20.17 1.49
CA HIS A 198 36.38 -19.02 1.83
C HIS A 198 35.79 -17.66 1.43
N ILE A 199 34.73 -17.60 0.60
CA ILE A 199 34.02 -16.34 0.23
C ILE A 199 33.03 -15.92 1.33
N ARG A 200 33.40 -16.12 2.60
CA ARG A 200 32.62 -15.65 3.74
C ARG A 200 33.46 -14.90 4.74
N ARG A 201 33.95 -13.73 4.33
CA ARG A 201 34.09 -12.56 5.21
C ARG A 201 33.81 -11.30 4.38
N GLN A 202 32.56 -10.84 4.36
CA GLN A 202 32.39 -9.39 4.38
C GLN A 202 33.16 -8.90 5.61
N THR A 203 33.93 -7.84 5.43
CA THR A 203 34.77 -7.20 6.44
C THR A 203 34.04 -7.15 7.79
N ARG A 204 34.76 -7.42 8.89
CA ARG A 204 34.22 -7.24 10.26
C ARG A 204 33.53 -5.87 10.31
N PRO A 205 32.33 -5.75 10.91
CA PRO A 205 31.74 -4.44 11.11
C PRO A 205 32.78 -3.56 11.83
N PRO A 206 32.97 -2.31 11.38
CA PRO A 206 33.91 -1.43 12.03
C PRO A 206 33.55 -1.31 13.52
N PRO A 207 34.54 -1.23 14.43
CA PRO A 207 34.27 -1.00 15.83
C PRO A 207 33.45 0.29 16.01
N SER A 208 32.59 0.29 17.02
CA SER A 208 31.77 1.43 17.42
C SER A 208 32.57 2.74 17.37
N GLY A 209 32.23 3.62 16.41
CA GLY A 209 32.84 4.96 16.28
C GLY A 209 33.61 5.23 14.99
N ALA A 210 33.89 4.24 14.13
CA ALA A 210 34.55 4.52 12.86
C ALA A 210 33.54 4.97 11.78
N ALA A 211 33.57 6.26 11.47
CA ALA A 211 32.87 6.87 10.34
C ALA A 211 33.27 6.18 9.03
N TRP A 212 32.29 5.83 8.20
CA TRP A 212 32.52 5.36 6.85
C TRP A 212 33.40 6.38 6.11
N GLY A 213 34.48 5.90 5.47
CA GLY A 213 35.43 6.75 4.74
C GLY A 213 34.76 7.64 3.69
N PRO A 214 35.50 8.63 3.15
CA PRO A 214 34.90 9.71 2.37
C PRO A 214 34.25 9.18 1.08
N PRO A 215 33.18 9.83 0.59
CA PRO A 215 32.43 9.39 -0.58
C PRO A 215 33.31 9.31 -1.84
N PRO A 216 32.96 8.45 -2.81
CA PRO A 216 33.77 8.24 -4.00
C PRO A 216 33.79 9.51 -4.85
N GLY A 217 34.98 10.08 -5.04
CA GLY A 217 35.15 11.33 -5.79
C GLY A 217 36.39 12.16 -5.45
N VAL A 218 37.22 11.75 -4.48
CA VAL A 218 38.45 12.49 -4.13
C VAL A 218 39.67 11.80 -4.76
N VAL A 219 40.11 12.33 -5.90
CA VAL A 219 41.44 12.06 -6.47
C VAL A 219 42.48 12.70 -5.53
N ARG A 220 43.45 11.92 -5.04
CA ARG A 220 44.65 12.47 -4.37
C ARG A 220 45.71 12.82 -5.42
N PRO A 221 46.49 13.90 -5.21
CA PRO A 221 47.42 14.41 -6.21
C PRO A 221 48.77 13.68 -6.15
N ASN A 222 49.31 13.32 -7.32
CA ASN A 222 50.69 13.58 -7.75
C ASN A 222 50.98 12.87 -9.09
N ASP A 223 51.22 13.63 -10.16
CA ASP A 223 52.57 13.79 -10.74
C ASP A 223 52.55 14.55 -12.08
N THR A 224 53.31 15.65 -12.09
CA THR A 224 53.95 16.38 -13.20
C THR A 224 53.52 16.13 -14.66
N ARG A 225 52.98 17.17 -15.33
CA ARG A 225 53.66 17.85 -16.46
C ARG A 225 52.93 19.13 -16.91
N SER A 226 53.76 20.09 -17.29
CA SER A 226 53.51 21.44 -17.78
C SER A 226 52.35 21.62 -18.78
N SER A 227 51.54 22.67 -18.60
CA SER A 227 51.54 23.82 -19.51
C SER A 227 50.67 24.94 -18.95
N GLN A 228 51.29 26.11 -18.78
CA GLN A 228 50.61 27.37 -18.51
C GLN A 228 49.60 27.68 -19.61
N LYS A 229 48.43 28.18 -19.22
CA LYS A 229 47.72 29.25 -19.94
C LYS A 229 46.77 29.96 -18.99
N VAL A 230 47.12 31.21 -18.72
CA VAL A 230 46.31 32.25 -18.07
C VAL A 230 45.19 32.69 -19.03
N CYS A 231 43.97 32.90 -18.54
CA CYS A 231 43.21 34.16 -18.74
C CYS A 231 41.81 34.17 -18.10
N THR A 232 41.61 35.19 -17.26
CA THR A 232 40.44 36.10 -17.11
C THR A 232 39.05 35.61 -16.71
N GLU A 233 38.63 36.10 -15.53
CA GLU A 233 37.40 36.86 -15.23
C GLU A 233 36.10 36.54 -16.00
N ALA A 234 35.04 36.23 -15.25
CA ALA A 234 33.85 37.10 -15.19
C ALA A 234 32.96 36.73 -14.00
N SER A 235 32.66 37.77 -13.22
CA SER A 235 31.71 37.82 -12.10
C SER A 235 30.25 37.71 -12.58
N ARG A 236 29.36 37.10 -11.78
CA ARG A 236 27.97 37.57 -11.58
C ARG A 236 27.29 36.84 -10.40
N GLN A 237 26.70 37.68 -9.54
CA GLN A 237 26.04 37.38 -8.28
C GLN A 237 24.55 37.00 -8.43
N HIS A 238 23.97 36.61 -7.27
CA HIS A 238 22.56 36.63 -6.84
C HIS A 238 21.68 35.41 -7.21
N ALA A 239 20.80 34.87 -6.35
CA ALA A 239 20.34 35.27 -5.01
C ALA A 239 19.78 34.05 -4.25
N THR A 240 19.85 34.15 -2.92
CA THR A 240 19.22 33.32 -1.89
C THR A 240 17.72 33.60 -1.76
N ALA A 241 16.92 32.56 -1.51
CA ALA A 241 15.57 32.70 -0.94
C ALA A 241 15.34 31.62 0.15
N SER A 242 15.07 32.10 1.36
CA SER A 242 14.70 31.35 2.56
C SER A 242 13.19 31.19 2.65
N ALA A 243 12.70 30.02 3.10
CA ALA A 243 11.29 29.80 3.41
C ALA A 243 11.14 29.41 4.89
N SER A 244 10.33 30.19 5.62
CA SER A 244 9.98 30.03 7.03
C SER A 244 8.71 29.19 7.20
N ILE A 245 8.71 28.41 8.28
CA ILE A 245 7.63 27.51 8.75
C ILE A 245 6.61 28.32 9.55
N ILE A 246 5.31 28.08 9.34
CA ILE A 246 4.22 28.55 10.20
C ILE A 246 3.43 27.34 10.70
N ALA A 247 3.17 27.32 12.01
CA ALA A 247 2.42 26.29 12.74
C ALA A 247 0.99 26.76 13.08
N ASP A 248 0.16 25.74 13.36
CA ASP A 248 -1.11 25.69 14.08
C ASP A 248 -2.44 26.15 13.45
N SER A 249 -3.41 25.22 13.41
CA SER A 249 -4.70 25.38 14.09
C SER A 249 -5.44 24.05 14.23
N GLU A 250 -5.99 23.82 15.42
CA GLU A 250 -6.87 22.70 15.80
C GLU A 250 -8.23 22.79 15.08
N LEU A 251 -8.74 21.67 14.58
CA LEU A 251 -10.12 21.52 14.13
C LEU A 251 -10.81 20.41 14.95
N THR A 252 -11.54 20.82 15.97
CA THR A 252 -12.48 20.00 16.72
C THR A 252 -13.75 19.77 15.88
N GLY A 253 -13.90 18.57 15.31
CA GLY A 253 -15.09 18.14 14.57
C GLY A 253 -15.80 16.98 15.29
N ALA A 254 -17.08 17.18 15.62
CA ALA A 254 -17.93 16.31 16.43
C ALA A 254 -18.42 15.02 15.71
N TRP A 255 -17.51 14.15 15.29
CA TRP A 255 -17.85 12.86 14.65
C TRP A 255 -17.18 11.63 15.28
N ALA A 256 -16.57 11.80 16.47
CA ALA A 256 -15.91 10.73 17.20
C ALA A 256 -16.81 10.14 18.28
N GLN A 257 -17.83 9.37 17.90
CA GLN A 257 -18.44 8.39 18.80
C GLN A 257 -18.62 7.06 18.05
N PRO A 258 -17.91 5.99 18.45
CA PRO A 258 -18.12 4.66 17.87
C PRO A 258 -19.45 4.10 18.35
N HIS A 259 -20.37 3.80 17.42
CA HIS A 259 -21.53 2.98 17.71
C HIS A 259 -21.08 1.54 17.97
N LYS A 260 -21.30 1.05 19.19
CA LYS A 260 -21.13 -0.36 19.54
C LYS A 260 -22.27 -1.17 18.90
N TRP A 261 -21.92 -2.14 18.07
CA TRP A 261 -22.82 -3.14 17.50
C TRP A 261 -22.49 -4.51 18.06
#